data_AF-A0A7W1RYM7-F1
#
_entry.id   AF-A0A7W1RYM7-F1
#
_cell.length_a   1.000
_cell.length_b   1.000
_cell.length_c   1.000
_cell.angle_alpha   90.00
_cell.angle_beta   90.00
_cell.angle_gamma   90.00
#
_symmetry.space_group_name_H-M   'P 1'
#
loop_
_entity.id
_entity.type
_entity.pdbx_description
1 polymer ?
#
loop_
_entity_poly.entity_id
_entity_poly.type
_entity_poly.pdbx_seq_one_letter_code
_entity_poly.pdbx_strand_id
1 'polypeptide(L)'
;MRGSTVAKAADAVAGGEVPRAEAVSTLGANVELYSYAGSQRANASDARRAQDMIDEAKESGALDAKAEVSVDNLKLLVADAAQAEELAASFDQDQAQRKRILEDDGLVAGFGNNGGEEYLSHLMTSESLIIVGGNDYLAWKEKMAGLLTKSQNPDGTWSGHHCITSPVFCTAAVLQCMTVERDAGMLRAIALADAKDLKPAADGKAQP
;
A
#
# COMPACT_ATOMS: atom_id res chain seq x y z
N MET A 1 43.75 -35.66 3.68
CA MET A 1 43.56 -35.34 5.12
C MET A 1 44.37 -34.10 5.45
N ARG A 2 43.69 -33.08 6.04
CA ARG A 2 44.20 -32.06 7.01
C ARG A 2 45.35 -31.14 6.54
N GLY A 3 45.09 -29.86 6.29
CA GLY A 3 45.24 -28.74 7.26
C GLY A 3 46.40 -27.85 6.77
N SER A 4 46.54 -26.54 6.98
CA SER A 4 45.94 -25.56 7.87
C SER A 4 46.24 -24.16 7.29
N THR A 5 45.30 -23.26 7.52
CA THR A 5 45.39 -21.80 7.54
C THR A 5 46.61 -21.21 8.28
N VAL A 6 46.84 -19.92 8.00
CA VAL A 6 47.61 -18.89 8.75
C VAL A 6 49.03 -18.61 8.23
N ALA A 7 49.18 -17.53 7.45
CA ALA A 7 50.14 -16.44 7.68
C ALA A 7 50.33 -15.56 6.44
N LYS A 8 49.52 -14.50 6.31
CA LYS A 8 49.99 -13.16 5.89
C LYS A 8 48.88 -12.14 6.11
N ALA A 9 48.57 -11.93 7.39
CA ALA A 9 47.89 -10.74 7.88
C ALA A 9 48.92 -9.95 8.69
N ALA A 10 49.83 -9.28 7.99
CA ALA A 10 50.73 -8.26 8.52
C ALA A 10 51.43 -7.62 7.30
N ASP A 11 51.53 -6.31 7.29
CA ASP A 11 52.16 -5.47 6.25
C ASP A 11 51.31 -5.12 5.02
N ALA A 12 50.31 -4.26 5.26
CA ALA A 12 49.96 -3.17 4.35
C ALA A 12 49.15 -2.08 5.09
N VAL A 13 49.76 -1.43 6.08
CA VAL A 13 49.29 -0.12 6.58
C VAL A 13 50.38 0.88 6.26
N ALA A 14 50.30 1.49 5.07
CA ALA A 14 51.09 2.65 4.71
C ALA A 14 50.30 3.51 3.71
N GLY A 15 49.75 4.61 4.23
CA GLY A 15 49.52 5.88 3.55
C GLY A 15 48.95 5.85 2.13
N GLY A 16 47.63 5.87 2.03
CA GLY A 16 46.91 6.29 0.83
C GLY A 16 45.44 6.49 1.19
N GLU A 17 44.95 7.73 1.10
CA GLU A 17 43.52 8.00 1.20
C GLU A 17 42.81 7.24 0.07
N VAL A 18 42.16 6.15 0.44
CA VAL A 18 41.19 5.49 -0.43
C VAL A 18 39.97 6.41 -0.43
N PRO A 19 39.56 6.99 -1.58
CA PRO A 19 38.30 7.69 -1.62
C PRO A 19 37.23 6.69 -1.17
N ARG A 20 36.51 7.06 -0.11
CA ARG A 20 35.36 6.29 0.38
C ARG A 20 34.37 6.28 -0.78
N ALA A 21 34.43 5.23 -1.58
CA ALA A 21 33.31 4.85 -2.43
C ALA A 21 32.13 4.81 -1.48
N GLU A 22 31.19 5.74 -1.68
CA GLU A 22 29.90 5.66 -1.03
C GLU A 22 29.41 4.25 -1.31
N ALA A 23 29.31 3.45 -0.25
CA ALA A 23 28.67 2.17 -0.34
C ALA A 23 27.23 2.48 -0.76
N VAL A 24 26.96 2.35 -2.06
CA VAL A 24 25.61 2.25 -2.57
C VAL A 24 25.01 1.12 -1.77
N SER A 25 24.11 1.46 -0.85
CA SER A 25 23.52 0.48 0.03
C SER A 25 22.74 -0.50 -0.84
N THR A 26 23.32 -1.68 -1.04
CA THR A 26 22.65 -2.88 -1.55
C THR A 26 21.69 -3.43 -0.48
N LEU A 27 20.93 -2.56 0.17
CA LEU A 27 19.92 -2.90 1.16
C LEU A 27 18.59 -2.96 0.40
N GLY A 28 18.22 -4.18 -0.01
CA GLY A 28 16.87 -4.61 -0.37
C GLY A 28 16.18 -3.84 -1.50
N ALA A 29 16.13 -4.47 -2.68
CA ALA A 29 14.98 -4.41 -3.59
C ALA A 29 13.71 -3.85 -2.95
N ASN A 30 13.33 -2.62 -3.31
CA ASN A 30 12.18 -1.80 -2.89
C ASN A 30 11.34 -2.28 -1.67
N VAL A 31 12.01 -2.59 -0.54
CA VAL A 31 11.35 -3.06 0.70
C VAL A 31 10.38 -2.01 1.23
N GLU A 32 10.68 -0.73 0.98
CA GLU A 32 9.83 0.38 1.35
C GLU A 32 8.48 0.32 0.64
N LEU A 33 8.45 0.27 -0.70
CA LEU A 33 7.18 0.21 -1.46
C LEU A 33 6.36 -1.03 -1.07
N TYR A 34 7.01 -2.18 -0.89
CA TYR A 34 6.31 -3.40 -0.48
C TYR A 34 5.66 -3.27 0.90
N SER A 35 6.43 -2.82 1.90
CA SER A 35 5.92 -2.63 3.26
C SER A 35 4.80 -1.58 3.28
N TYR A 36 4.99 -0.52 2.51
CA TYR A 36 4.05 0.57 2.35
C TYR A 36 2.73 0.08 1.73
N ALA A 37 2.78 -0.61 0.58
CA ALA A 37 1.59 -1.13 -0.09
C ALA A 37 0.86 -2.18 0.75
N GLY A 38 1.60 -3.01 1.50
CA GLY A 38 1.02 -3.94 2.48
C GLY A 38 0.24 -3.20 3.57
N SER A 39 0.83 -2.16 4.17
CA SER A 39 0.14 -1.33 5.18
C SER A 39 -1.08 -0.60 4.61
N GLN A 40 -0.97 -0.07 3.39
CA GLN A 40 -2.05 0.62 2.71
C GLN A 40 -3.24 -0.30 2.44
N ARG A 41 -2.97 -1.54 2.04
CA ARG A 41 -4.02 -2.55 1.82
C ARG A 41 -4.68 -3.00 3.13
N ALA A 42 -3.91 -3.07 4.22
CA ALA A 42 -4.46 -3.39 5.54
C ALA A 42 -5.43 -2.29 6.03
N ASN A 43 -5.06 -1.03 5.88
CA ASN A 43 -5.86 0.11 6.32
C ASN A 43 -7.10 0.38 5.44
N ALA A 44 -7.09 -0.09 4.19
CA ALA A 44 -8.12 0.22 3.20
C ALA A 44 -9.54 -0.15 3.66
N SER A 45 -9.70 -1.26 4.36
CA SER A 45 -11.01 -1.73 4.84
C SER A 45 -11.59 -0.78 5.89
N ASP A 46 -10.80 -0.45 6.90
CA ASP A 46 -11.21 0.42 8.01
C ASP A 46 -11.40 1.86 7.56
N ALA A 47 -10.52 2.37 6.69
CA ALA A 47 -10.68 3.68 6.06
C ALA A 47 -11.99 3.76 5.28
N ARG A 48 -12.30 2.72 4.48
CA ARG A 48 -13.56 2.68 3.74
C ARG A 48 -14.76 2.62 4.67
N ARG A 49 -14.68 1.82 5.73
CA ARG A 49 -15.77 1.69 6.69
C ARG A 49 -16.04 3.00 7.41
N ALA A 50 -15.00 3.70 7.84
CA ALA A 50 -15.11 5.01 8.46
C ALA A 50 -15.84 6.01 7.54
N GLN A 51 -15.49 6.01 6.25
CA GLN A 51 -16.16 6.84 5.24
C GLN A 51 -17.65 6.45 5.06
N ASP A 52 -17.94 5.16 4.87
CA ASP A 52 -19.30 4.67 4.69
C ASP A 52 -20.18 5.00 5.91
N MET A 53 -19.66 4.90 7.14
CA MET A 53 -20.38 5.28 8.36
C MET A 53 -20.80 6.74 8.37
N ILE A 54 -19.90 7.64 7.97
CA ILE A 54 -20.17 9.06 7.93
C ILE A 54 -21.16 9.39 6.82
N ASP A 55 -21.03 8.78 5.65
CA ASP A 55 -21.95 9.00 4.54
C ASP A 55 -23.36 8.48 4.85
N GLU A 56 -23.49 7.28 5.45
CA GLU A 56 -24.76 6.74 5.95
C GLU A 56 -25.39 7.65 7.03
N ALA A 57 -24.57 8.19 7.94
CA ALA A 57 -25.03 9.11 8.98
C ALA A 57 -25.49 10.46 8.41
N LYS A 58 -24.85 10.95 7.34
CA LYS A 58 -25.27 12.15 6.60
C LYS A 58 -26.59 11.91 5.85
N GLU A 59 -26.71 10.77 5.17
CA GLU A 59 -27.91 10.40 4.42
C GLU A 59 -29.13 10.22 5.32
N SER A 60 -28.93 9.66 6.52
CA SER A 60 -29.99 9.50 7.52
C SER A 60 -30.29 10.76 8.33
N GLY A 61 -29.48 11.82 8.20
CA GLY A 61 -29.60 13.06 8.95
C GLY A 61 -29.12 12.99 10.40
N ALA A 62 -28.39 11.93 10.77
CA ALA A 62 -27.74 11.79 12.07
C ALA A 62 -26.54 12.73 12.24
N LEU A 63 -25.89 13.11 11.13
CA LEU A 63 -24.81 14.11 11.10
C LEU A 63 -25.11 15.22 10.08
N ASP A 64 -24.44 16.37 10.25
CA ASP A 64 -24.50 17.48 9.29
C ASP A 64 -24.01 17.03 7.90
N ALA A 65 -24.60 17.57 6.83
CA ALA A 65 -24.25 17.22 5.46
C ALA A 65 -22.78 17.49 5.09
N LYS A 66 -22.06 18.30 5.87
CA LYS A 66 -20.63 18.60 5.73
C LYS A 66 -19.76 17.87 6.76
N ALA A 67 -20.33 16.97 7.55
CA ALA A 67 -19.55 16.16 8.49
C ALA A 67 -18.49 15.36 7.72
N GLU A 68 -17.26 15.42 8.22
CA GLU A 68 -16.12 14.68 7.70
C GLU A 68 -15.81 13.49 8.61
N VAL A 69 -14.99 12.56 8.12
CA VAL A 69 -14.47 11.47 8.95
C VAL A 69 -13.56 12.08 10.01
N SER A 70 -13.94 11.91 11.28
CA SER A 70 -13.18 12.38 12.43
C SER A 70 -13.47 11.50 13.64
N VAL A 71 -12.57 11.51 14.62
CA VAL A 71 -12.78 10.80 15.89
C VAL A 71 -14.09 11.22 16.55
N ASP A 72 -14.38 12.52 16.57
CA ASP A 72 -15.57 13.06 17.23
C ASP A 72 -16.85 12.58 16.55
N ASN A 73 -16.90 12.62 15.22
CA ASN A 73 -18.07 12.15 14.48
C ASN A 73 -18.23 10.62 14.58
N LEU A 74 -17.12 9.87 14.55
CA LEU A 74 -17.17 8.41 14.69
C LEU A 74 -17.59 7.96 16.09
N LYS A 75 -17.20 8.70 17.15
CA LYS A 75 -17.65 8.45 18.54
C LYS A 75 -19.16 8.57 18.71
N LEU A 76 -19.85 9.30 17.82
CA LEU A 76 -21.32 9.36 17.80
C LEU A 76 -21.95 8.12 17.15
N LEU A 77 -21.18 7.32 16.41
CA LEU A 77 -21.68 6.22 15.57
C LEU A 77 -21.27 4.83 16.10
N VAL A 78 -20.14 4.72 16.81
CA VAL A 78 -19.69 3.46 17.45
C VAL A 78 -19.80 3.54 18.97
N ALA A 79 -20.06 2.40 19.62
CA ALA A 79 -20.16 2.34 21.07
C ALA A 79 -18.80 2.42 21.78
N ASP A 80 -17.73 1.98 21.12
CA ASP A 80 -16.38 1.92 21.68
C ASP A 80 -15.53 3.10 21.18
N ALA A 81 -15.12 3.97 22.10
CA ALA A 81 -14.28 5.12 21.80
C ALA A 81 -12.92 4.72 21.19
N ALA A 82 -12.36 3.57 21.57
CA ALA A 82 -11.10 3.09 21.01
C ALA A 82 -11.27 2.69 19.55
N GLN A 83 -12.39 2.05 19.19
CA GLN A 83 -12.71 1.72 17.80
C GLN A 83 -12.89 2.97 16.94
N ALA A 84 -13.49 4.04 17.49
CA ALA A 84 -13.62 5.31 16.77
C ALA A 84 -12.25 5.93 16.44
N GLU A 85 -11.31 5.85 17.39
CA GLU A 85 -9.95 6.36 17.23
C GLU A 85 -9.14 5.55 16.20
N GLU A 86 -9.28 4.22 16.20
CA GLU A 86 -8.63 3.33 15.24
C GLU A 86 -9.16 3.53 13.80
N LEU A 87 -10.48 3.65 13.64
CA LEU A 87 -11.10 3.94 12.34
C LEU A 87 -10.66 5.30 11.78
N ALA A 88 -10.63 6.33 12.62
CA ALA A 88 -10.15 7.65 12.22
C ALA A 88 -8.67 7.62 11.82
N ALA A 89 -7.83 6.95 12.62
CA ALA A 89 -6.41 6.82 12.34
C ALA A 89 -6.16 6.07 11.02
N SER A 90 -6.91 5.00 10.77
CA SER A 90 -6.82 4.23 9.52
C SER A 90 -7.22 5.08 8.32
N PHE A 91 -8.28 5.88 8.45
CA PHE A 91 -8.69 6.83 7.40
C PHE A 91 -7.63 7.90 7.13
N ASP A 92 -7.10 8.54 8.16
CA ASP A 92 -6.06 9.57 8.02
C ASP A 92 -4.77 9.01 7.39
N GLN A 93 -4.37 7.81 7.82
CA GLN A 93 -3.23 7.10 7.24
C GLN A 93 -3.47 6.76 5.78
N ASP A 94 -4.65 6.23 5.43
CA ASP A 94 -4.99 5.93 4.04
C ASP A 94 -4.95 7.20 3.16
N GLN A 95 -5.55 8.30 3.60
CA GLN A 95 -5.50 9.58 2.86
C GLN A 95 -4.06 10.04 2.60
N ALA A 96 -3.21 10.01 3.63
CA ALA A 96 -1.80 10.34 3.49
C ALA A 96 -1.07 9.37 2.54
N GLN A 97 -1.45 8.09 2.58
CA GLN A 97 -0.86 7.08 1.72
C GLN A 97 -1.27 7.26 0.25
N ARG A 98 -2.57 7.45 -0.03
CA ARG A 98 -3.07 7.71 -1.39
C ARG A 98 -2.42 8.95 -2.00
N LYS A 99 -2.24 10.01 -1.21
CA LYS A 99 -1.52 11.19 -1.68
C LYS A 99 -0.07 10.87 -2.08
N ARG A 100 0.68 10.21 -1.19
CA ARG A 100 2.10 9.93 -1.44
C ARG A 100 2.29 8.99 -2.64
N ILE A 101 1.48 7.94 -2.81
CA ILE A 101 1.65 7.03 -3.94
C ILE A 101 1.38 7.71 -5.31
N LEU A 102 0.51 8.72 -5.32
CA LEU A 102 0.24 9.51 -6.54
C LEU A 102 1.37 10.52 -6.82
N GLU A 103 1.91 11.18 -5.79
CA GLU A 103 2.86 12.29 -5.92
C GLU A 103 4.35 11.86 -5.90
N ASP A 104 4.70 10.76 -5.26
CA ASP A 104 6.08 10.29 -5.07
C ASP A 104 6.47 9.27 -6.16
N ASP A 105 6.91 9.78 -7.31
CA ASP A 105 7.40 8.94 -8.41
C ASP A 105 8.62 8.09 -8.01
N GLY A 106 9.44 8.55 -7.05
CA GLY A 106 10.60 7.81 -6.56
C GLY A 106 10.19 6.55 -5.80
N LEU A 107 9.21 6.67 -4.91
CA LEU A 107 8.62 5.53 -4.21
C LEU A 107 8.03 4.50 -5.20
N VAL A 108 7.25 4.98 -6.17
CA VAL A 108 6.56 4.12 -7.15
C VAL A 108 7.55 3.43 -8.09
N ALA A 109 8.55 4.16 -8.60
CA ALA A 109 9.56 3.60 -9.48
C ALA A 109 10.56 2.70 -8.73
N GLY A 110 10.69 2.88 -7.41
CA GLY A 110 11.69 2.21 -6.60
C GLY A 110 13.11 2.51 -7.10
N PHE A 111 13.94 1.47 -7.16
CA PHE A 111 15.31 1.57 -7.68
C PHE A 111 15.38 1.55 -9.22
N GLY A 112 14.25 1.61 -9.93
CA GLY A 112 14.22 1.56 -11.40
C GLY A 112 14.56 0.19 -12.00
N ASN A 113 14.61 -0.85 -11.18
CA ASN A 113 14.84 -2.23 -11.59
C ASN A 113 13.62 -3.05 -11.18
N ASN A 114 12.79 -3.48 -12.13
CA ASN A 114 11.50 -4.11 -11.83
C ASN A 114 11.70 -5.51 -11.27
N GLY A 115 11.65 -5.71 -9.96
CA GLY A 115 11.50 -7.02 -9.33
C GLY A 115 10.03 -7.43 -9.26
N GLY A 116 9.79 -8.69 -8.89
CA GLY A 116 8.42 -9.19 -8.74
C GLY A 116 7.70 -8.60 -7.53
N GLU A 117 8.44 -8.20 -6.50
CA GLU A 117 7.95 -7.48 -5.33
C GLU A 117 7.37 -6.12 -5.69
N GLU A 118 7.97 -5.39 -6.63
CA GLU A 118 7.41 -4.12 -7.12
C GLU A 118 6.06 -4.35 -7.82
N TYR A 119 5.95 -5.36 -8.70
CA TYR A 119 4.68 -5.69 -9.35
C TYR A 119 3.59 -6.10 -8.36
N LEU A 120 3.96 -6.90 -7.34
CA LEU A 120 3.03 -7.25 -6.26
C LEU A 120 2.60 -6.00 -5.47
N SER A 121 3.52 -5.08 -5.21
CA SER A 121 3.22 -3.82 -4.52
C SER A 121 2.24 -2.96 -5.32
N HIS A 122 2.44 -2.85 -6.64
CA HIS A 122 1.49 -2.15 -7.50
C HIS A 122 0.10 -2.78 -7.46
N LEU A 123 0.01 -4.12 -7.48
CA LEU A 123 -1.26 -4.82 -7.32
C LEU A 123 -1.91 -4.49 -5.96
N MET A 124 -1.19 -4.62 -4.85
CA MET A 124 -1.73 -4.34 -3.51
C MET A 124 -2.24 -2.90 -3.37
N THR A 125 -1.49 -1.92 -3.89
CA THR A 125 -1.94 -0.52 -3.96
C THR A 125 -3.20 -0.40 -4.83
N SER A 126 -3.25 -1.06 -5.98
CA SER A 126 -4.42 -1.02 -6.86
C SER A 126 -5.67 -1.57 -6.16
N GLU A 127 -5.53 -2.67 -5.42
CA GLU A 127 -6.61 -3.26 -4.62
C GLU A 127 -7.07 -2.31 -3.50
N SER A 128 -6.12 -1.71 -2.78
CA SER A 128 -6.42 -0.71 -1.73
C SER A 128 -7.25 0.46 -2.28
N LEU A 129 -6.82 1.06 -3.40
CA LEU A 129 -7.53 2.16 -4.04
C LEU A 129 -8.93 1.78 -4.52
N ILE A 130 -9.14 0.54 -4.97
CA ILE A 130 -10.47 0.03 -5.35
C ILE A 130 -11.38 -0.16 -4.13
N ILE A 131 -10.85 -0.68 -3.03
CA ILE A 131 -11.56 -0.89 -1.76
C ILE A 131 -12.06 0.45 -1.23
N VAL A 132 -11.15 1.43 -1.09
CA VAL A 132 -11.47 2.77 -0.58
C VAL A 132 -12.36 3.54 -1.55
N GLY A 133 -12.15 3.37 -2.86
CA GLY A 133 -12.93 4.05 -3.90
C GLY A 133 -12.51 5.50 -4.13
N GLY A 134 -13.41 6.30 -4.71
CA GLY A 134 -13.08 7.63 -5.21
C GLY A 134 -12.38 7.61 -6.56
N ASN A 135 -11.69 8.71 -6.90
CA ASN A 135 -11.08 8.92 -8.21
C ASN A 135 -9.57 8.63 -8.25
N ASP A 136 -8.94 8.40 -7.11
CA ASP A 136 -7.48 8.18 -7.01
C ASP A 136 -7.04 6.96 -7.81
N TYR A 137 -7.87 5.91 -7.89
CA TYR A 137 -7.64 4.75 -8.74
C TYR A 137 -7.51 5.12 -10.23
N LEU A 138 -8.25 6.11 -10.72
CA LEU A 138 -8.18 6.49 -12.14
C LEU A 138 -6.82 7.10 -12.49
N ALA A 139 -6.33 7.99 -11.62
CA ALA A 139 -4.99 8.57 -11.75
C ALA A 139 -3.90 7.50 -11.62
N TRP A 140 -4.06 6.60 -10.64
CA TRP A 140 -3.16 5.47 -10.45
C TRP A 140 -3.14 4.52 -11.65
N LYS A 141 -4.29 4.21 -12.23
CA LYS A 141 -4.42 3.34 -13.40
C LYS A 141 -3.70 3.92 -14.61
N GLU A 142 -3.80 5.23 -14.84
CA GLU A 142 -3.06 5.90 -15.91
C GLU A 142 -1.54 5.80 -15.68
N LYS A 143 -1.09 6.04 -14.45
CA LYS A 143 0.32 5.87 -14.05
C LYS A 143 0.83 4.45 -14.29
N MET A 144 0.04 3.44 -13.88
CA MET A 144 0.39 2.02 -14.06
C MET A 144 0.39 1.61 -15.52
N ALA A 145 -0.57 2.06 -16.33
CA ALA A 145 -0.57 1.80 -17.76
C ALA A 145 0.73 2.31 -18.41
N GLY A 146 1.19 3.51 -18.04
CA GLY A 146 2.45 4.07 -18.52
C GLY A 146 3.69 3.29 -18.05
N LEU A 147 3.76 2.92 -16.78
CA LEU A 147 4.91 2.21 -16.20
C LEU A 147 5.00 0.76 -16.67
N LEU A 148 3.90 0.01 -16.60
CA LEU A 148 3.88 -1.43 -16.89
C LEU A 148 4.02 -1.71 -18.39
N THR A 149 3.49 -0.85 -19.26
CA THR A 149 3.72 -0.99 -20.71
C THR A 149 5.19 -0.83 -21.07
N LYS A 150 5.92 0.07 -20.39
CA LYS A 150 7.35 0.30 -20.63
C LYS A 150 8.22 -0.88 -20.19
N SER A 151 7.77 -1.67 -19.21
CA SER A 151 8.50 -2.83 -18.68
C SER A 151 8.08 -4.16 -19.30
N GLN A 152 7.14 -4.16 -20.26
CA GLN A 152 6.66 -5.37 -20.90
C GLN A 152 7.75 -5.99 -21.81
N ASN A 153 7.94 -7.30 -21.70
CA ASN A 153 8.80 -8.06 -22.61
C ASN A 153 8.19 -8.12 -24.03
N PRO A 154 9.00 -8.36 -25.07
CA PRO A 154 8.49 -8.45 -26.45
C PRO A 154 7.43 -9.52 -26.70
N ASP A 155 7.39 -10.57 -25.88
CA ASP A 155 6.39 -11.65 -25.94
C ASP A 155 5.10 -11.34 -25.17
N GLY A 156 5.01 -10.14 -24.58
CA GLY A 156 3.86 -9.68 -23.82
C GLY A 156 3.89 -10.03 -22.32
N THR A 157 4.94 -10.71 -21.85
CA THR A 157 5.10 -11.08 -20.43
C THR A 157 5.80 -9.98 -19.62
N TRP A 158 5.86 -10.18 -18.30
CA TRP A 158 6.74 -9.43 -17.40
C TRP A 158 7.58 -10.40 -16.61
N SER A 159 8.82 -10.00 -16.32
CA SER A 159 9.76 -10.75 -15.49
C SER A 159 10.37 -9.82 -14.46
N GLY A 160 10.61 -10.34 -13.26
CA GLY A 160 11.34 -9.61 -12.23
C GLY A 160 12.85 -9.73 -12.43
N HIS A 161 13.60 -8.69 -12.14
CA HIS A 161 15.07 -8.68 -12.23
C HIS A 161 15.75 -9.11 -10.93
N HIS A 162 15.03 -9.08 -9.81
CA HIS A 162 15.53 -9.47 -8.50
C HIS A 162 14.38 -9.96 -7.60
N CYS A 163 14.76 -10.60 -6.49
CA CYS A 163 13.92 -11.21 -5.46
C CYS A 163 12.87 -12.21 -5.96
N ILE A 164 11.74 -11.78 -6.54
CA ILE A 164 10.83 -12.63 -7.32
C ILE A 164 11.05 -12.40 -8.83
N THR A 165 11.59 -13.40 -9.53
CA THR A 165 11.95 -13.25 -10.97
C THR A 165 11.07 -14.05 -11.92
N SER A 166 10.16 -14.88 -11.40
CA SER A 166 9.33 -15.77 -12.20
C SER A 166 8.42 -15.00 -13.17
N PRO A 167 8.48 -15.25 -14.49
CA PRO A 167 7.62 -14.59 -15.46
C PRO A 167 6.13 -14.88 -15.22
N VAL A 168 5.80 -16.09 -14.73
CA VAL A 168 4.42 -16.48 -14.41
C VAL A 168 3.86 -15.60 -13.30
N PHE A 169 4.63 -15.42 -12.22
CA PHE A 169 4.21 -14.60 -11.09
C PHE A 169 4.08 -13.13 -11.50
N CYS A 170 5.11 -12.57 -12.13
CA CYS A 170 5.15 -11.16 -12.49
C CYS A 170 4.05 -10.81 -13.49
N THR A 171 3.85 -11.64 -14.51
CA THR A 171 2.77 -11.46 -15.48
C THR A 171 1.39 -11.53 -14.80
N ALA A 172 1.18 -12.49 -13.90
CA ALA A 172 -0.09 -12.57 -13.16
C ALA A 172 -0.34 -11.35 -12.28
N ALA A 173 0.69 -10.84 -11.58
CA ALA A 173 0.58 -9.65 -10.75
C ALA A 173 0.26 -8.40 -11.58
N VAL A 174 0.93 -8.23 -12.73
CA VAL A 174 0.68 -7.11 -13.65
C VAL A 174 -0.73 -7.17 -14.26
N LEU A 175 -1.17 -8.35 -14.72
CA LEU A 175 -2.51 -8.50 -15.26
C LEU A 175 -3.58 -8.16 -14.22
N GLN A 176 -3.46 -8.69 -13.01
CA GLN A 176 -4.37 -8.36 -11.91
C GLN A 176 -4.32 -6.87 -11.56
N CYS A 177 -3.14 -6.25 -11.52
CA CYS A 177 -2.99 -4.82 -11.25
C CYS A 177 -3.73 -3.97 -12.31
N MET A 178 -3.56 -4.30 -13.59
CA MET A 178 -4.18 -3.58 -14.70
C MET A 178 -5.69 -3.81 -14.83
N THR A 179 -6.22 -4.89 -14.24
CA THR A 179 -7.64 -5.26 -14.34
C THR A 179 -8.36 -5.33 -12.99
N VAL A 180 -7.78 -4.77 -11.93
CA VAL A 180 -8.29 -4.88 -10.55
C VAL A 180 -9.73 -4.38 -10.41
N GLU A 181 -10.16 -3.44 -11.27
CA GLU A 181 -11.51 -2.90 -11.24
C GLU A 181 -12.58 -3.96 -11.57
N ARG A 182 -12.20 -5.03 -12.27
CA ARG A 182 -13.09 -6.16 -12.55
C ARG A 182 -13.46 -6.93 -11.28
N ASP A 183 -12.60 -6.85 -10.27
CA ASP A 183 -12.76 -7.52 -8.98
C ASP A 183 -13.31 -6.58 -7.91
N ALA A 184 -13.68 -5.34 -8.25
CA ALA A 184 -14.08 -4.32 -7.28
C ALA A 184 -15.23 -4.76 -6.36
N GLY A 185 -16.23 -5.46 -6.90
CA GLY A 185 -17.34 -6.00 -6.10
C GLY A 185 -16.87 -7.04 -5.08
N MET A 186 -15.97 -7.95 -5.49
CA MET A 186 -15.40 -8.97 -4.62
C MET A 186 -14.50 -8.34 -3.54
N LEU A 187 -13.59 -7.46 -3.94
CA LEU A 187 -12.64 -6.80 -3.02
C LEU A 187 -13.36 -6.01 -1.94
N ARG A 188 -14.41 -5.27 -2.31
CA ARG A 188 -15.24 -4.53 -1.35
C ARG A 188 -16.03 -5.46 -0.43
N ALA A 189 -16.56 -6.56 -0.96
CA ALA A 189 -17.29 -7.53 -0.14
C ALA A 189 -16.38 -8.20 0.90
N ILE A 190 -15.14 -8.54 0.53
CA ILE A 190 -14.14 -9.11 1.44
C ILE A 190 -13.76 -8.08 2.51
N ALA A 191 -13.44 -6.85 2.12
CA ALA A 191 -13.12 -5.77 3.06
C ALA A 191 -14.24 -5.57 4.11
N LEU A 192 -15.49 -5.45 3.66
CA LEU A 192 -16.65 -5.33 4.56
C LEU A 192 -16.86 -6.56 5.47
N ALA A 193 -16.47 -7.75 5.01
CA ALA A 193 -16.58 -8.96 5.82
C ALA A 193 -15.52 -9.02 6.93
N ASP A 194 -14.34 -8.46 6.70
CA ASP A 194 -13.26 -8.38 7.69
C ASP A 194 -13.55 -7.36 8.80
N ALA A 195 -14.36 -6.32 8.50
CA ALA A 195 -14.70 -5.24 9.45
C ALA A 195 -15.75 -5.60 10.54
N LYS A 196 -15.99 -6.89 10.84
CA LYS A 196 -17.24 -7.39 11.46
C LYS A 196 -17.42 -7.28 12.98
N ASP A 197 -16.58 -6.56 13.72
CA ASP A 197 -16.68 -6.51 15.19
C ASP A 197 -17.12 -5.15 15.78
N LEU A 198 -17.69 -4.25 14.98
CA LEU A 198 -18.19 -2.96 15.47
C LEU A 198 -19.53 -3.11 16.19
N LYS A 199 -19.57 -2.75 17.47
CA LYS A 199 -20.84 -2.59 18.20
C LYS A 199 -21.41 -1.20 17.89
N PRO A 200 -22.59 -1.08 17.26
CA PRO A 200 -23.22 0.21 17.03
C PRO A 200 -23.49 0.90 18.37
N ALA A 201 -23.38 2.23 18.40
CA ALA A 201 -23.77 3.02 19.57
C ALA A 201 -25.21 2.66 19.98
N ALA A 202 -25.45 2.48 21.29
CA ALA A 202 -26.78 2.21 21.80
C ALA A 202 -27.68 3.43 21.54
N ASP A 203 -28.74 3.20 20.77
CA ASP A 203 -29.80 4.13 20.41
C ASP A 203 -29.39 5.24 19.43
N GLY A 204 -29.84 5.10 18.17
CA GLY A 204 -29.65 6.04 17.06
C GLY A 204 -30.36 7.38 17.25
N LYS A 205 -29.95 8.12 18.27
CA LYS A 205 -30.22 9.54 18.45
C LYS A 205 -28.91 10.19 18.86
N ALA A 206 -28.37 11.03 17.97
CA ALA A 206 -27.33 11.98 18.33
C ALA A 206 -27.72 12.65 19.65
N GLN A 207 -26.90 12.48 20.69
CA GLN A 207 -27.04 13.28 21.89
C GLN A 207 -26.70 14.74 21.53
N PRO A 208 -27.47 15.71 22.06
CA PRO A 208 -27.41 17.10 21.65
C PRO A 208 -26.07 17.78 21.92
#